data_AF-A0A6P0ME88-F1
#
_entry.id   AF-A0A6P0ME88-F1
#
_cell.length_a   1.000
_cell.length_b   1.000
_cell.length_c   1.000
_cell.angle_alpha   90.00
_cell.angle_beta   90.00
_cell.angle_gamma   90.00
#
_symmetry.space_group_name_H-M   'P 1'
#
loop_
_entity.id
_entity.type
_entity.pdbx_description
1 polymer ?
#
loop_
_entity_poly.entity_id
_entity_poly.type
_entity_poly.pdbx_seq_one_letter_code
_entity_poly.pdbx_strand_id
1 'polypeptide(L)'
;MNSSQQLQAAEKKLLPIFYEIDLAVKGNLHKVLGSFRRYRVGVHHFAGVTGYGHDDLGRQTLDQVFAEVMGAEAAAVRVQFVSGTHAIACCLFGILRPGDEMLAVAGAPYDTLEEVIGLRGSGQGSLQEFGISYRQLPLTQELTVDWQALGQAVSNSTRLVLIQRSCGYSWRPSLSIADIEKIIQLVKQQNPGTICFVDNCYGEFVEEREPPAVGAELIAGSLIKNPGGTIVTAGGYIAGKADLVEAAACRLTAPGIGSTGGATFEQNRLLFQGLFLAPQMVGEALKGNQLTAYVFQQLGYPVNPLPMEPSRDVIQGIKLGSPEKLIAFCQAIQQHSPVGSYLDPVPAAMPGYESELVMAGGTFIDGSTSEFSADGPLREPYIAFCQGGTHWTHVAIALEKAIEAVGVAG
;
A
#
# COMPACT_ATOMS: atom_id res chain seq x y z
N MET A 1 -24.77 17.41 20.59
CA MET A 1 -24.08 16.16 20.97
C MET A 1 -22.59 16.49 20.94
N ASN A 2 -21.83 16.21 21.99
CA ASN A 2 -20.37 16.45 21.92
C ASN A 2 -19.70 15.39 21.02
N SER A 3 -18.45 15.64 20.63
CA SER A 3 -17.63 14.77 19.76
C SER A 3 -17.65 13.30 20.22
N SER A 4 -17.40 13.08 21.51
CA SER A 4 -17.39 11.73 22.10
C SER A 4 -18.75 11.00 22.00
N GLN A 5 -19.86 11.69 22.28
CA GLN A 5 -21.21 11.11 22.12
C GLN A 5 -21.53 10.79 20.65
N GLN A 6 -21.06 11.61 19.70
CA GLN A 6 -21.24 11.37 18.26
C GLN A 6 -20.48 10.11 17.83
N LEU A 7 -19.24 9.95 18.27
CA LEU A 7 -18.42 8.77 18.00
C LEU A 7 -19.03 7.50 18.60
N GLN A 8 -19.43 7.52 19.88
CA GLN A 8 -20.11 6.37 20.49
C GLN A 8 -21.40 5.96 19.76
N ALA A 9 -22.14 6.92 19.21
CA ALA A 9 -23.32 6.62 18.40
C ALA A 9 -22.94 6.01 17.04
N ALA A 10 -21.88 6.50 16.40
CA ALA A 10 -21.34 5.96 15.16
C ALA A 10 -20.82 4.53 15.34
N GLU A 11 -20.02 4.27 16.38
CA GLU A 11 -19.49 2.95 16.75
C GLU A 11 -20.61 1.91 16.85
N LYS A 12 -21.67 2.22 17.62
CA LYS A 12 -22.83 1.32 17.78
C LYS A 12 -23.49 0.98 16.44
N LYS A 13 -23.55 1.95 15.52
CA LYS A 13 -24.14 1.75 14.20
C LYS A 13 -23.22 0.94 13.28
N LEU A 14 -21.92 1.01 13.48
CA LEU A 14 -20.89 0.33 12.67
C LEU A 14 -20.56 -1.09 13.17
N LEU A 15 -21.05 -1.50 14.35
CA LEU A 15 -20.82 -2.85 14.89
C LEU A 15 -21.10 -4.00 13.88
N PRO A 16 -22.17 -3.97 13.05
CA PRO A 16 -22.37 -5.00 12.04
C PRO A 16 -21.24 -5.06 10.99
N ILE A 17 -20.75 -3.91 10.53
CA ILE A 17 -19.63 -3.84 9.60
C ILE A 17 -18.32 -4.28 10.27
N PHE A 18 -18.11 -3.92 11.54
CA PHE A 18 -16.93 -4.35 12.28
C PHE A 18 -16.87 -5.87 12.41
N TYR A 19 -18.03 -6.49 12.61
CA TYR A 19 -18.15 -7.95 12.63
C TYR A 19 -17.83 -8.58 11.26
N GLU A 20 -18.29 -7.99 10.15
CA GLU A 20 -17.93 -8.45 8.81
C GLU A 20 -16.42 -8.33 8.55
N ILE A 21 -15.80 -7.24 8.99
CA ILE A 21 -14.33 -7.07 8.95
C ILE A 21 -13.65 -8.18 9.76
N ASP A 22 -14.12 -8.49 10.97
CA ASP A 22 -13.55 -9.55 11.81
C ASP A 22 -13.65 -10.94 11.16
N LEU A 23 -14.71 -11.20 10.38
CA LEU A 23 -14.83 -12.44 9.60
C LEU A 23 -13.76 -12.50 8.48
N ALA A 24 -13.52 -11.39 7.79
CA ALA A 24 -12.45 -11.30 6.78
C ALA A 24 -11.06 -11.47 7.41
N VAL A 25 -10.80 -10.82 8.56
CA VAL A 25 -9.58 -10.98 9.35
C VAL A 25 -9.35 -12.45 9.70
N LYS A 26 -10.39 -13.15 10.17
CA LYS A 26 -10.31 -14.58 10.49
C LYS A 26 -9.94 -15.43 9.27
N GLY A 27 -10.51 -15.14 8.11
CA GLY A 27 -10.17 -15.82 6.85
C GLY A 27 -8.72 -15.61 6.45
N ASN A 28 -8.25 -14.36 6.50
CA ASN A 28 -6.87 -13.99 6.17
C ASN A 28 -5.86 -14.58 7.16
N LEU A 29 -6.16 -14.55 8.47
CA LEU A 29 -5.33 -15.18 9.50
C LEU A 29 -5.25 -16.70 9.32
N HIS A 30 -6.34 -17.34 8.91
CA HIS A 30 -6.33 -18.79 8.63
C HIS A 30 -5.37 -19.15 7.48
N LYS A 31 -5.28 -18.32 6.43
CA LYS A 31 -4.28 -18.50 5.35
C LYS A 31 -2.85 -18.41 5.90
N VAL A 32 -2.55 -17.39 6.68
CA VAL A 32 -1.21 -17.18 7.27
C VAL A 32 -0.82 -18.35 8.19
N LEU A 33 -1.70 -18.74 9.11
CA LEU A 33 -1.49 -19.88 10.01
C LEU A 33 -1.31 -21.21 9.25
N GLY A 34 -2.11 -21.42 8.20
CA GLY A 34 -2.02 -22.58 7.32
C GLY A 34 -0.64 -22.68 6.65
N SER A 35 -0.15 -21.57 6.11
CA SER A 35 1.16 -21.47 5.47
C SER A 35 2.29 -21.70 6.49
N PHE A 36 2.24 -21.06 7.66
CA PHE A 36 3.24 -21.25 8.72
C PHE A 36 3.36 -22.72 9.15
N ARG A 37 2.22 -23.41 9.28
CA ARG A 37 2.20 -24.84 9.61
C ARG A 37 2.78 -25.69 8.49
N ARG A 38 2.46 -25.39 7.22
CA ARG A 38 2.94 -26.14 6.06
C ARG A 38 4.46 -26.07 5.93
N TYR A 39 5.02 -24.87 6.07
CA TYR A 39 6.47 -24.64 6.03
C TYR A 39 7.16 -24.83 7.39
N ARG A 40 6.43 -25.35 8.40
CA ARG A 40 6.95 -25.73 9.72
C ARG A 40 7.72 -24.59 10.41
N VAL A 41 7.19 -23.38 10.33
CA VAL A 41 7.81 -22.19 10.94
C VAL A 41 8.03 -22.44 12.44
N GLY A 42 9.29 -22.52 12.86
CA GLY A 42 9.68 -22.58 14.27
C GLY A 42 10.89 -21.69 14.58
N VAL A 43 11.31 -21.70 15.85
CA VAL A 43 12.35 -20.79 16.39
C VAL A 43 13.68 -20.82 15.65
N HIS A 44 14.01 -21.93 14.98
CA HIS A 44 15.24 -22.05 14.19
C HIS A 44 15.25 -21.13 12.96
N HIS A 45 14.08 -20.73 12.44
CA HIS A 45 13.97 -19.73 11.36
C HIS A 45 14.28 -18.30 11.82
N PHE A 46 14.36 -18.05 13.12
CA PHE A 46 14.63 -16.71 13.65
C PHE A 46 16.11 -16.43 13.86
N ALA A 47 16.96 -17.44 13.65
CA ALA A 47 18.40 -17.27 13.69
C ALA A 47 18.83 -16.25 12.63
N GLY A 48 19.69 -15.32 13.02
CA GLY A 48 20.27 -14.36 12.10
C GLY A 48 21.45 -14.95 11.33
N VAL A 49 21.65 -14.47 10.10
CA VAL A 49 22.81 -14.79 9.27
C VAL A 49 23.55 -13.50 8.94
N THR A 50 24.88 -13.56 8.85
CA THR A 50 25.77 -12.42 8.54
C THR A 50 26.48 -12.60 7.20
N GLY A 51 27.20 -11.57 6.73
CA GLY A 51 28.01 -11.65 5.51
C GLY A 51 27.14 -11.74 4.25
N TYR A 52 27.46 -12.67 3.34
CA TYR A 52 26.72 -12.85 2.09
C TYR A 52 25.26 -13.30 2.28
N GLY A 53 24.90 -13.85 3.45
CA GLY A 53 23.54 -14.32 3.71
C GLY A 53 23.18 -15.60 2.94
N HIS A 54 24.16 -16.43 2.60
CA HIS A 54 23.91 -17.73 1.99
C HIS A 54 23.26 -18.68 3.01
N ASP A 55 22.40 -19.57 2.51
CA ASP A 55 21.70 -20.59 3.30
C ASP A 55 20.93 -20.05 4.52
N ASP A 56 20.44 -18.80 4.42
CA ASP A 56 19.51 -18.23 5.40
C ASP A 56 18.14 -18.92 5.28
N LEU A 57 17.98 -19.99 6.06
CA LEU A 57 16.77 -20.81 6.09
C LEU A 57 15.54 -19.99 6.50
N GLY A 58 15.70 -19.01 7.38
CA GLY A 58 14.62 -18.12 7.80
C GLY A 58 14.09 -17.29 6.64
N ARG A 59 15.00 -16.66 5.89
CA ARG A 59 14.69 -15.89 4.69
C ARG A 59 14.02 -16.73 3.61
N GLN A 60 14.60 -17.89 3.29
CA GLN A 60 14.05 -18.80 2.27
C GLN A 60 12.64 -19.29 2.64
N THR A 61 12.43 -19.60 3.92
CA THR A 61 11.12 -20.05 4.41
C THR A 61 10.11 -18.92 4.41
N LEU A 62 10.52 -17.69 4.77
CA LEU A 62 9.65 -16.52 4.73
C LEU A 62 9.16 -16.24 3.30
N ASP A 63 10.05 -16.36 2.30
CA ASP A 63 9.69 -16.21 0.90
C ASP A 63 8.60 -17.21 0.47
N GLN A 64 8.76 -18.49 0.83
CA GLN A 64 7.77 -19.52 0.54
C GLN A 64 6.44 -19.26 1.23
N VAL A 65 6.49 -18.87 2.50
CA VAL A 65 5.31 -18.54 3.29
C VAL A 65 4.55 -17.37 2.67
N PHE A 66 5.27 -16.31 2.31
CA PHE A 66 4.70 -15.09 1.74
C PHE A 66 4.14 -15.33 0.34
N ALA A 67 4.86 -16.07 -0.50
CA ALA A 67 4.38 -16.48 -1.82
C ALA A 67 3.04 -17.22 -1.73
N GLU A 68 2.93 -18.21 -0.84
CA GLU A 68 1.67 -18.94 -0.64
C GLU A 68 0.53 -18.04 -0.14
N VAL A 69 0.81 -17.14 0.81
CA VAL A 69 -0.20 -16.22 1.36
C VAL A 69 -0.73 -15.26 0.29
N MET A 70 0.14 -14.77 -0.60
CA MET A 70 -0.23 -13.88 -1.70
C MET A 70 -0.79 -14.62 -2.93
N GLY A 71 -0.78 -15.95 -2.93
CA GLY A 71 -1.20 -16.76 -4.08
C GLY A 71 -0.23 -16.70 -5.27
N ALA A 72 1.05 -16.47 -5.00
CA ALA A 72 2.13 -16.37 -5.98
C ALA A 72 2.97 -17.65 -6.07
N GLU A 73 3.75 -17.77 -7.14
CA GLU A 73 4.69 -18.89 -7.33
C GLU A 73 5.96 -18.71 -6.49
N ALA A 74 6.47 -17.48 -6.41
CA ALA A 74 7.64 -17.12 -5.62
C ALA A 74 7.47 -15.73 -4.98
N ALA A 75 8.30 -15.45 -3.99
CA ALA A 75 8.42 -14.12 -3.40
C ALA A 75 9.86 -13.82 -2.98
N ALA A 76 10.16 -12.53 -2.81
CA ALA A 76 11.38 -12.02 -2.21
C ALA A 76 11.00 -10.96 -1.17
N VAL A 77 11.04 -11.32 0.11
CA VAL A 77 10.74 -10.44 1.25
C VAL A 77 12.06 -10.03 1.91
N ARG A 78 12.43 -8.75 1.83
CA ARG A 78 13.79 -8.30 2.14
C ARG A 78 13.79 -6.99 2.93
N VAL A 79 14.69 -6.91 3.91
CA VAL A 79 15.02 -5.66 4.62
C VAL A 79 15.95 -4.76 3.81
N GLN A 80 16.53 -5.29 2.72
CA GLN A 80 17.39 -4.54 1.79
C GLN A 80 16.59 -3.57 0.91
N PHE A 81 15.29 -3.78 0.74
CA PHE A 81 14.43 -2.76 0.15
C PHE A 81 14.29 -1.61 1.15
N VAL A 82 14.56 -0.37 0.72
CA VAL A 82 14.47 0.80 1.59
C VAL A 82 13.03 1.29 1.72
N SER A 83 12.16 0.93 0.76
CA SER A 83 10.75 1.31 0.72
C SER A 83 9.97 0.44 -0.28
N GLY A 84 8.64 0.62 -0.31
CA GLY A 84 7.79 0.06 -1.38
C GLY A 84 8.16 0.60 -2.77
N THR A 85 8.50 1.89 -2.88
CA THR A 85 8.99 2.50 -4.12
C THR A 85 10.25 1.80 -4.64
N HIS A 86 11.18 1.45 -3.74
CA HIS A 86 12.37 0.67 -4.14
C HIS A 86 11.98 -0.72 -4.66
N ALA A 87 11.05 -1.43 -4.01
CA ALA A 87 10.58 -2.73 -4.48
C ALA A 87 9.93 -2.64 -5.88
N ILE A 88 9.09 -1.63 -6.10
CA ILE A 88 8.46 -1.35 -7.40
C ILE A 88 9.52 -1.03 -8.46
N ALA A 89 10.50 -0.16 -8.14
CA ALA A 89 11.60 0.15 -9.05
C ALA A 89 12.42 -1.09 -9.42
N CYS A 90 12.72 -1.98 -8.47
CA CYS A 90 13.40 -3.24 -8.75
C CYS A 90 12.60 -4.13 -9.72
N CYS A 91 11.26 -4.17 -9.59
CA CYS A 91 10.40 -4.88 -10.54
C CYS A 91 10.53 -4.28 -11.95
N LEU A 92 10.36 -2.96 -12.07
CA LEU A 92 10.37 -2.27 -13.36
C LEU A 92 11.73 -2.41 -14.06
N PHE A 93 12.83 -2.08 -13.39
CA PHE A 93 14.18 -2.19 -13.96
C PHE A 93 14.66 -3.64 -14.12
N GLY A 94 14.18 -4.57 -13.28
CA GLY A 94 14.48 -5.99 -13.40
C GLY A 94 13.89 -6.59 -14.68
N ILE A 95 12.72 -6.11 -15.10
CA ILE A 95 11.94 -6.69 -16.21
C ILE A 95 12.14 -5.92 -17.52
N LEU A 96 11.99 -4.60 -17.50
CA LEU A 96 11.99 -3.77 -18.70
C LEU A 96 13.41 -3.63 -19.28
N ARG A 97 13.48 -3.55 -20.60
CA ARG A 97 14.72 -3.41 -21.38
C ARG A 97 14.59 -2.26 -22.39
N PRO A 98 15.71 -1.71 -22.90
CA PRO A 98 15.65 -0.65 -23.91
C PRO A 98 14.78 -1.05 -25.11
N GLY A 99 13.85 -0.18 -25.50
CA GLY A 99 12.86 -0.42 -26.56
C GLY A 99 11.51 -0.95 -26.07
N ASP A 100 11.40 -1.41 -24.82
CA ASP A 100 10.12 -1.78 -24.22
C ASP A 100 9.24 -0.55 -23.91
N GLU A 101 7.93 -0.74 -23.91
CA GLU A 101 6.94 0.22 -23.39
C GLU A 101 6.32 -0.29 -22.08
N MET A 102 6.26 0.61 -21.08
CA MET A 102 5.45 0.49 -19.87
C MET A 102 4.14 1.27 -20.03
N LEU A 103 3.00 0.62 -19.78
CA LEU A 103 1.67 1.23 -19.86
C LEU A 103 0.98 1.28 -18.49
N ALA A 104 0.75 2.47 -17.95
CA ALA A 104 -0.11 2.65 -16.76
C ALA A 104 -1.59 2.70 -17.17
N VAL A 105 -2.43 1.85 -16.57
CA VAL A 105 -3.84 1.67 -17.00
C VAL A 105 -4.88 2.19 -16.01
N ALA A 106 -4.44 2.71 -14.87
CA ALA A 106 -5.29 3.20 -13.79
C ALA A 106 -5.03 4.69 -13.49
N GLY A 107 -4.80 5.48 -14.54
CA GLY A 107 -4.37 6.87 -14.42
C GLY A 107 -2.85 7.01 -14.25
N ALA A 108 -2.44 8.22 -13.88
CA ALA A 108 -1.05 8.49 -13.51
C ALA A 108 -0.68 7.70 -12.22
N PRO A 109 0.53 7.15 -12.13
CA PRO A 109 1.04 6.56 -10.89
C PRO A 109 1.30 7.65 -9.85
N TYR A 110 1.50 7.24 -8.59
CA TYR A 110 1.84 8.15 -7.49
C TYR A 110 3.18 8.88 -7.69
N ASP A 111 3.28 10.09 -7.14
CA ASP A 111 4.29 11.12 -7.45
C ASP A 111 5.74 10.61 -7.44
N THR A 112 6.16 9.82 -6.43
CA THR A 112 7.56 9.35 -6.36
C THR A 112 7.94 8.38 -7.50
N LEU A 113 6.96 7.77 -8.17
CA LEU A 113 7.21 6.91 -9.33
C LEU A 113 7.49 7.74 -10.60
N GLU A 114 7.14 9.03 -10.63
CA GLU A 114 7.41 9.91 -11.77
C GLU A 114 8.91 10.01 -12.07
N GLU A 115 9.76 10.09 -11.04
CA GLU A 115 11.22 10.14 -11.20
C GLU A 115 11.82 8.80 -11.61
N VAL A 116 11.26 7.69 -11.09
CA VAL A 116 11.63 6.33 -11.51
C VAL A 116 11.37 6.16 -13.01
N ILE A 117 10.22 6.65 -13.48
CA ILE A 117 9.81 6.59 -14.89
C ILE A 117 10.62 7.58 -15.74
N GLY A 118 10.89 8.78 -15.23
CA GLY A 118 11.54 9.87 -15.95
C GLY A 118 10.58 10.96 -16.42
N LEU A 119 9.40 11.08 -15.81
CA LEU A 119 8.44 12.17 -16.07
C LEU A 119 8.87 13.47 -15.39
N ARG A 120 9.62 13.36 -14.29
CA ARG A 120 10.19 14.48 -13.54
C ARG A 120 11.65 14.21 -13.18
N GLY A 121 12.46 15.26 -13.16
CA GLY A 121 13.90 15.16 -12.93
C GLY A 121 14.67 14.60 -14.13
N SER A 122 16.00 14.66 -14.08
CA SER A 122 16.90 14.09 -15.10
C SER A 122 18.27 13.76 -14.51
N GLY A 123 19.02 12.89 -15.19
CA GLY A 123 20.36 12.44 -14.83
C GLY A 123 20.45 11.42 -13.71
N GLN A 124 19.34 10.73 -13.37
CA GLN A 124 19.25 9.82 -12.22
C GLN A 124 19.17 8.33 -12.61
N GLY A 125 19.17 8.01 -13.90
CA GLY A 125 19.01 6.65 -14.42
C GLY A 125 17.55 6.20 -14.44
N SER A 126 16.64 7.06 -14.90
CA SER A 126 15.21 6.74 -15.02
C SER A 126 14.94 5.73 -16.15
N LEU A 127 13.75 5.12 -16.18
CA LEU A 127 13.37 4.19 -17.26
C LEU A 127 13.53 4.83 -18.65
N GLN A 128 13.09 6.08 -18.83
CA GLN A 128 13.25 6.81 -20.09
C GLN A 128 14.72 7.01 -20.50
N GLU A 129 15.62 7.26 -19.54
CA GLU A 129 17.06 7.39 -19.82
C GLU A 129 17.70 6.08 -20.25
N PHE A 130 17.12 4.93 -19.87
CA PHE A 130 17.48 3.62 -20.38
C PHE A 130 16.73 3.22 -21.67
N GLY A 131 16.02 4.16 -22.31
CA GLY A 131 15.33 3.92 -23.58
C GLY A 131 14.05 3.11 -23.45
N ILE A 132 13.44 3.08 -22.26
CA ILE A 132 12.14 2.44 -22.01
C ILE A 132 11.06 3.53 -22.11
N SER A 133 10.07 3.33 -22.98
CA SER A 133 8.99 4.29 -23.17
C SER A 133 7.90 4.12 -22.12
N TYR A 134 7.20 5.21 -21.84
CA TYR A 134 6.08 5.24 -20.91
C TYR A 134 4.85 5.82 -21.60
N ARG A 135 3.70 5.20 -21.35
CA ARG A 135 2.39 5.74 -21.69
C ARG A 135 1.43 5.50 -20.54
N GLN A 136 0.38 6.33 -20.47
CA GLN A 136 -0.70 6.16 -19.51
C GLN A 136 -2.06 6.30 -20.18
N LEU A 137 -3.05 5.60 -19.64
CA LEU A 137 -4.44 5.85 -19.93
C LEU A 137 -5.02 6.79 -18.87
N PRO A 138 -5.65 7.90 -19.27
CA PRO A 138 -6.38 8.73 -18.32
C PRO A 138 -7.57 7.96 -17.74
N LEU A 139 -7.98 8.35 -16.53
CA LEU A 139 -9.25 7.89 -15.96
C LEU A 139 -10.42 8.60 -16.64
N THR A 140 -11.63 8.04 -16.51
CA THR A 140 -12.87 8.68 -16.95
C THR A 140 -13.15 9.97 -16.14
N GLN A 141 -14.17 10.73 -16.54
CA GLN A 141 -14.61 11.91 -15.79
C GLN A 141 -15.08 11.56 -14.37
N GLU A 142 -15.58 10.35 -14.17
CA GLU A 142 -15.97 9.76 -12.88
C GLU A 142 -14.77 9.20 -12.11
N LEU A 143 -13.55 9.42 -12.59
CA LEU A 143 -12.29 8.97 -11.99
C LEU A 143 -12.19 7.44 -11.86
N THR A 144 -12.74 6.72 -12.84
CA THR A 144 -12.66 5.25 -12.94
C THR A 144 -11.85 4.82 -14.16
N VAL A 145 -11.52 3.53 -14.27
CA VAL A 145 -10.80 2.99 -15.43
C VAL A 145 -11.62 3.16 -16.71
N ASP A 146 -11.01 3.73 -17.74
CA ASP A 146 -11.60 3.76 -19.09
C ASP A 146 -11.50 2.37 -19.74
N TRP A 147 -12.56 1.57 -19.55
CA TRP A 147 -12.64 0.21 -20.05
C TRP A 147 -12.59 0.12 -21.58
N GLN A 148 -13.10 1.14 -22.28
CA GLN A 148 -13.11 1.15 -23.74
C GLN A 148 -11.71 1.44 -24.27
N ALA A 149 -11.04 2.45 -23.73
CA ALA A 149 -9.66 2.76 -24.10
C ALA A 149 -8.72 1.60 -23.75
N LEU A 150 -8.86 1.00 -22.57
CA LEU A 150 -8.05 -0.14 -22.15
C LEU A 150 -8.17 -1.33 -23.11
N GLY A 151 -9.36 -1.60 -23.64
CA GLY A 151 -9.61 -2.70 -24.59
C GLY A 151 -8.86 -2.59 -25.93
N GLN A 152 -8.18 -1.46 -26.19
CA GLN A 152 -7.43 -1.20 -27.43
C GLN A 152 -6.02 -0.65 -27.17
N ALA A 153 -5.60 -0.58 -25.90
CA ALA A 153 -4.42 0.17 -25.51
C ALA A 153 -3.11 -0.63 -25.61
N VAL A 154 -3.15 -1.96 -25.63
CA VAL A 154 -1.95 -2.80 -25.62
C VAL A 154 -1.41 -2.92 -27.04
N SER A 155 -0.13 -2.62 -27.21
CA SER A 155 0.57 -2.69 -28.50
C SER A 155 1.66 -3.77 -28.48
N ASN A 156 2.30 -4.01 -29.64
CA ASN A 156 3.41 -4.94 -29.74
C ASN A 156 4.64 -4.52 -28.92
N SER A 157 4.80 -3.23 -28.61
CA SER A 157 5.88 -2.72 -27.75
C SER A 157 5.52 -2.75 -26.27
N THR A 158 4.24 -2.91 -25.91
CA THR A 158 3.78 -2.91 -24.51
C THR A 158 4.25 -4.18 -23.80
N ARG A 159 5.41 -4.09 -23.15
CA ARG A 159 6.01 -5.20 -22.40
C ARG A 159 5.32 -5.41 -21.06
N LEU A 160 4.96 -4.33 -20.38
CA LEU A 160 4.41 -4.35 -19.03
C LEU A 160 3.26 -3.36 -18.89
N VAL A 161 2.19 -3.79 -18.24
CA VAL A 161 1.10 -2.96 -17.75
C VAL A 161 1.26 -2.77 -16.24
N LEU A 162 1.29 -1.51 -15.80
CA LEU A 162 1.25 -1.12 -14.39
C LEU A 162 -0.18 -0.87 -13.94
N ILE A 163 -0.58 -1.53 -12.86
CA ILE A 163 -1.87 -1.39 -12.20
C ILE A 163 -1.63 -0.91 -10.77
N GLN A 164 -1.98 0.34 -10.45
CA GLN A 164 -1.90 0.83 -9.08
C GLN A 164 -3.22 0.56 -8.35
N ARG A 165 -3.20 -0.35 -7.37
CA ARG A 165 -4.41 -0.73 -6.62
C ARG A 165 -4.95 0.44 -5.81
N SER A 166 -4.14 0.98 -4.90
CA SER A 166 -4.53 2.10 -4.05
C SER A 166 -4.67 3.41 -4.84
N CYS A 167 -5.60 4.27 -4.41
CA CYS A 167 -5.79 5.61 -4.96
C CYS A 167 -4.59 6.54 -4.71
N GLY A 168 -3.75 6.25 -3.71
CA GLY A 168 -2.73 7.20 -3.24
C GLY A 168 -3.35 8.56 -2.94
N TYR A 169 -2.71 9.64 -3.38
CA TYR A 169 -3.20 11.02 -3.22
C TYR A 169 -4.26 11.46 -4.23
N SER A 170 -4.82 10.54 -5.02
CA SER A 170 -5.86 10.85 -6.00
C SER A 170 -7.25 10.69 -5.40
N TRP A 171 -8.17 11.60 -5.72
CA TRP A 171 -9.59 11.48 -5.33
C TRP A 171 -10.36 10.47 -6.19
N ARG A 172 -9.84 9.26 -6.34
CA ARG A 172 -10.49 8.16 -7.06
C ARG A 172 -10.77 6.99 -6.12
N PRO A 173 -11.71 6.10 -6.44
CA PRO A 173 -11.79 4.83 -5.75
C PRO A 173 -10.51 4.01 -5.99
N SER A 174 -10.01 3.36 -4.95
CA SER A 174 -9.02 2.29 -5.09
C SER A 174 -9.62 1.13 -5.91
N LEU A 175 -8.79 0.33 -6.57
CA LEU A 175 -9.26 -0.80 -7.39
C LEU A 175 -9.56 -2.01 -6.51
N SER A 176 -10.71 -2.64 -6.73
CA SER A 176 -11.01 -3.93 -6.10
C SER A 176 -10.24 -5.05 -6.80
N ILE A 177 -10.15 -6.23 -6.17
CA ILE A 177 -9.61 -7.42 -6.86
C ILE A 177 -10.42 -7.75 -8.13
N ALA A 178 -11.73 -7.51 -8.14
CA ALA A 178 -12.56 -7.70 -9.33
C ALA A 178 -12.23 -6.71 -10.47
N ASP A 179 -11.93 -5.45 -10.14
CA ASP A 179 -11.45 -4.47 -11.12
C ASP A 179 -10.10 -4.91 -11.71
N ILE A 180 -9.17 -5.36 -10.86
CA ILE A 180 -7.85 -5.85 -11.26
C ILE A 180 -7.98 -7.08 -12.17
N GLU A 181 -8.83 -8.05 -11.80
CA GLU A 181 -9.12 -9.24 -12.61
C GLU A 181 -9.62 -8.85 -14.02
N LYS A 182 -10.55 -7.89 -14.10
CA LYS A 182 -11.08 -7.39 -15.38
C LYS A 182 -10.00 -6.69 -16.21
N ILE A 183 -9.16 -5.86 -15.58
CA ILE A 183 -8.03 -5.20 -16.27
C ILE A 183 -7.11 -6.26 -16.89
N ILE A 184 -6.71 -7.26 -16.10
CA ILE A 184 -5.80 -8.32 -16.54
C ILE A 184 -6.41 -9.10 -17.71
N GLN A 185 -7.69 -9.46 -17.62
CA GLN A 185 -8.38 -10.17 -18.70
C GLN A 185 -8.35 -9.37 -20.02
N LEU A 186 -8.64 -8.06 -19.97
CA LEU A 186 -8.61 -7.19 -21.16
C LEU A 186 -7.21 -7.04 -21.76
N VAL A 187 -6.18 -6.93 -20.91
CA VAL A 187 -4.78 -6.87 -21.36
C VAL A 187 -4.38 -8.19 -22.04
N LYS A 188 -4.69 -9.32 -21.40
CA LYS A 188 -4.32 -10.66 -21.90
C LYS A 188 -5.08 -11.06 -23.17
N GLN A 189 -6.29 -10.55 -23.38
CA GLN A 189 -7.04 -10.74 -24.63
C GLN A 189 -6.37 -10.04 -25.82
N GLN A 190 -5.73 -8.90 -25.61
CA GLN A 190 -4.99 -8.18 -26.65
C GLN A 190 -3.61 -8.79 -26.89
N ASN A 191 -2.88 -9.09 -25.81
CA ASN A 191 -1.59 -9.75 -25.89
C ASN A 191 -1.32 -10.60 -24.64
N PRO A 192 -1.31 -11.94 -24.74
CA PRO A 192 -1.07 -12.81 -23.58
C PRO A 192 0.35 -12.66 -23.00
N GLY A 193 1.31 -12.14 -23.78
CA GLY A 193 2.70 -11.94 -23.38
C GLY A 193 3.00 -10.65 -22.63
N THR A 194 2.04 -9.71 -22.54
CA THR A 194 2.21 -8.45 -21.79
C THR A 194 2.11 -8.72 -20.29
N ILE A 195 3.14 -8.31 -19.53
CA ILE A 195 3.22 -8.58 -18.09
C ILE A 195 2.25 -7.69 -17.32
N CYS A 196 1.38 -8.27 -16.49
CA CYS A 196 0.51 -7.51 -15.58
C CYS A 196 1.17 -7.35 -14.21
N PHE A 197 1.69 -6.16 -13.90
CA PHE A 197 2.33 -5.83 -12.64
C PHE A 197 1.43 -4.93 -11.79
N VAL A 198 1.17 -5.32 -10.54
CA VAL A 198 0.31 -4.56 -9.61
C VAL A 198 1.14 -3.98 -8.47
N ASP A 199 1.10 -2.65 -8.31
CA ASP A 199 1.48 -2.03 -7.03
C ASP A 199 0.34 -2.32 -6.03
N ASN A 200 0.63 -3.19 -5.06
CA ASN A 200 -0.35 -3.73 -4.13
C ASN A 200 -0.34 -3.03 -2.77
N CYS A 201 0.45 -1.95 -2.61
CA CYS A 201 0.53 -1.20 -1.36
C CYS A 201 -0.86 -0.84 -0.83
N TYR A 202 -1.05 -1.03 0.48
CA TYR A 202 -2.28 -0.75 1.25
C TYR A 202 -3.44 -1.73 1.01
N GLY A 203 -3.36 -2.58 -0.02
CA GLY A 203 -4.41 -3.54 -0.35
C GLY A 203 -4.25 -4.91 0.30
N GLU A 204 -3.07 -5.20 0.87
CA GLU A 204 -2.78 -6.51 1.44
C GLU A 204 -3.73 -6.82 2.60
N PHE A 205 -4.31 -8.02 2.58
CA PHE A 205 -5.25 -8.55 3.58
C PHE A 205 -6.57 -7.78 3.74
N VAL A 206 -6.90 -6.88 2.81
CA VAL A 206 -8.20 -6.19 2.81
C VAL A 206 -9.30 -7.07 2.22
N GLU A 207 -8.99 -7.79 1.14
CA GLU A 207 -9.89 -8.75 0.48
C GLU A 207 -9.43 -10.21 0.74
N GLU A 208 -10.28 -11.18 0.42
CA GLU A 208 -9.94 -12.61 0.60
C GLU A 208 -8.85 -13.08 -0.36
N ARG A 209 -8.79 -12.48 -1.57
CA ARG A 209 -7.80 -12.79 -2.60
C ARG A 209 -6.83 -11.62 -2.76
N GLU A 210 -5.63 -11.92 -3.25
CA GLU A 210 -4.64 -10.93 -3.65
C GLU A 210 -4.45 -10.97 -5.17
N PRO A 211 -3.86 -9.94 -5.80
CA PRO A 211 -3.79 -9.84 -7.25
C PRO A 211 -3.21 -11.06 -7.98
N PRO A 212 -2.19 -11.79 -7.47
CA PRO A 212 -1.70 -13.00 -8.12
C PRO A 212 -2.78 -14.07 -8.33
N ALA A 213 -3.72 -14.20 -7.40
CA ALA A 213 -4.83 -15.16 -7.48
C ALA A 213 -5.85 -14.84 -8.60
N VAL A 214 -5.79 -13.64 -9.19
CA VAL A 214 -6.60 -13.23 -10.34
C VAL A 214 -5.77 -12.96 -11.60
N GLY A 215 -4.53 -13.46 -11.63
CA GLY A 215 -3.69 -13.47 -12.82
C GLY A 215 -2.65 -12.35 -12.90
N ALA A 216 -2.42 -11.58 -11.83
CA ALA A 216 -1.29 -10.67 -11.79
C ALA A 216 0.00 -11.50 -11.79
N GLU A 217 0.97 -11.14 -12.63
CA GLU A 217 2.20 -11.92 -12.78
C GLU A 217 3.28 -11.44 -11.82
N LEU A 218 3.15 -10.22 -11.31
CA LEU A 218 4.03 -9.65 -10.32
C LEU A 218 3.28 -8.64 -9.46
N ILE A 219 3.60 -8.61 -8.18
CA ILE A 219 3.19 -7.58 -7.22
C ILE A 219 4.37 -7.12 -6.40
N ALA A 220 4.31 -5.88 -5.92
CA ALA A 220 5.28 -5.34 -4.98
C ALA A 220 4.58 -4.48 -3.92
N GLY A 221 5.25 -4.32 -2.78
CA GLY A 221 4.78 -3.44 -1.71
C GLY A 221 5.81 -3.25 -0.61
N SER A 222 5.38 -2.55 0.46
CA SER A 222 6.24 -2.16 1.58
C SER A 222 5.95 -2.96 2.84
N LEU A 223 6.99 -3.28 3.61
CA LEU A 223 6.85 -3.94 4.90
C LEU A 223 6.64 -2.98 6.07
N ILE A 224 6.73 -1.66 5.89
CA ILE A 224 6.27 -0.70 6.91
C ILE A 224 4.78 -0.33 6.72
N LYS A 225 4.10 -1.04 5.81
CA LYS A 225 2.64 -1.01 5.58
C LYS A 225 1.99 -2.31 6.09
N ASN A 226 0.81 -2.64 5.57
CA ASN A 226 -0.03 -3.77 5.94
C ASN A 226 0.74 -5.07 6.27
N PRO A 227 1.58 -5.64 5.38
CA PRO A 227 2.21 -6.95 5.63
C PRO A 227 3.25 -6.94 6.76
N GLY A 228 3.66 -5.77 7.25
CA GLY A 228 4.58 -5.65 8.38
C GLY A 228 3.95 -5.77 9.75
N GLY A 229 2.61 -5.72 9.82
CA GLY A 229 1.88 -5.79 11.09
C GLY A 229 2.37 -4.79 12.12
N THR A 230 2.79 -3.59 11.69
CA THR A 230 3.29 -2.46 12.52
C THR A 230 4.57 -2.70 13.32
N ILE A 231 5.24 -3.85 13.14
CA ILE A 231 6.44 -4.19 13.93
C ILE A 231 7.68 -4.42 13.07
N VAL A 232 7.51 -4.62 11.75
CA VAL A 232 8.65 -4.70 10.84
C VAL A 232 9.23 -3.31 10.65
N THR A 233 10.54 -3.20 10.86
CA THR A 233 11.21 -1.90 10.99
C THR A 233 11.58 -1.24 9.66
N ALA A 234 11.69 -2.02 8.59
CA ALA A 234 12.01 -1.58 7.24
C ALA A 234 11.77 -2.73 6.26
N GLY A 235 11.78 -2.43 4.97
CA GLY A 235 11.76 -3.45 3.94
C GLY A 235 10.63 -3.33 2.94
N GLY A 236 10.61 -4.29 2.04
CA GLY A 236 9.65 -4.44 0.97
C GLY A 236 9.51 -5.90 0.58
N TYR A 237 8.54 -6.15 -0.29
CA TYR A 237 8.34 -7.48 -0.85
C TYR A 237 8.09 -7.38 -2.35
N ILE A 238 8.39 -8.49 -3.01
CA ILE A 238 7.99 -8.78 -4.38
C ILE A 238 7.41 -10.19 -4.36
N ALA A 239 6.28 -10.42 -5.05
CA ALA A 239 5.70 -11.75 -5.18
C ALA A 239 5.07 -11.92 -6.56
N GLY A 240 5.14 -13.10 -7.17
CA GLY A 240 4.59 -13.35 -8.50
C GLY A 240 5.14 -14.60 -9.14
N LYS A 241 5.29 -14.58 -10.47
CA LYS A 241 5.98 -15.62 -11.23
C LYS A 241 7.45 -15.70 -10.86
N ALA A 242 7.98 -16.91 -10.79
CA ALA A 242 9.33 -17.14 -10.27
C ALA A 242 10.44 -16.42 -11.06
N ASP A 243 10.34 -16.40 -12.39
CA ASP A 243 11.30 -15.73 -13.28
C ASP A 243 11.28 -14.20 -13.14
N LEU A 244 10.10 -13.61 -12.96
CA LEU A 244 9.92 -12.17 -12.76
C LEU A 244 10.41 -11.71 -11.38
N VAL A 245 10.13 -12.50 -10.33
CA VAL A 245 10.63 -12.25 -8.97
C VAL A 245 12.17 -12.30 -8.97
N GLU A 246 12.76 -13.30 -9.62
CA GLU A 246 14.21 -13.45 -9.70
C GLU A 246 14.86 -12.29 -10.48
N ALA A 247 14.26 -11.85 -11.57
CA ALA A 247 14.73 -10.69 -12.34
C ALA A 247 14.75 -9.41 -11.47
N ALA A 248 13.72 -9.20 -10.66
CA ALA A 248 13.65 -8.07 -9.75
C ALA A 248 14.66 -8.21 -8.58
N ALA A 249 14.85 -9.42 -8.04
CA ALA A 249 15.86 -9.68 -7.02
C ALA A 249 17.30 -9.49 -7.54
N CYS A 250 17.57 -9.85 -8.80
CA CYS A 250 18.83 -9.53 -9.48
C CYS A 250 19.05 -8.01 -9.59
N ARG A 251 17.98 -7.22 -9.77
CA ARG A 251 18.08 -5.76 -9.79
C ARG A 251 18.34 -5.16 -8.41
N LEU A 252 17.76 -5.74 -7.36
CA LEU A 252 18.06 -5.39 -5.97
C LEU A 252 19.53 -5.69 -5.63
N THR A 253 20.05 -6.80 -6.14
CA THR A 253 21.41 -7.29 -5.85
C THR A 253 22.33 -7.14 -7.07
N ALA A 254 22.62 -8.23 -7.76
CA ALA A 254 23.32 -8.26 -9.04
C ALA A 254 22.96 -9.54 -9.83
N PRO A 255 23.07 -9.54 -11.17
CA PRO A 255 23.00 -10.75 -11.98
C PRO A 255 23.98 -11.83 -11.49
N GLY A 256 23.50 -13.07 -11.36
CA GLY A 256 24.27 -14.20 -10.84
C GLY A 256 24.24 -14.35 -9.31
N ILE A 257 23.85 -13.30 -8.57
CA ILE A 257 23.58 -13.37 -7.12
C ILE A 257 22.08 -13.54 -6.87
N GLY A 258 21.30 -12.60 -7.37
CA GLY A 258 19.84 -12.68 -7.34
C GLY A 258 19.25 -12.83 -5.94
N SER A 259 18.19 -13.63 -5.83
CA SER A 259 17.45 -13.85 -4.58
C SER A 259 18.25 -14.58 -3.48
N THR A 260 19.40 -15.17 -3.81
CA THR A 260 20.21 -16.00 -2.91
C THR A 260 21.14 -15.20 -1.99
N GLY A 261 21.41 -13.93 -2.32
CA GLY A 261 22.25 -13.04 -1.53
C GLY A 261 21.46 -12.12 -0.60
N GLY A 262 22.11 -11.67 0.47
CA GLY A 262 21.60 -10.64 1.39
C GLY A 262 21.27 -11.17 2.77
N ALA A 263 22.10 -10.83 3.75
CA ALA A 263 21.88 -11.19 5.16
C ALA A 263 20.61 -10.54 5.73
N THR A 264 19.73 -11.32 6.35
CA THR A 264 18.52 -10.79 7.03
C THR A 264 18.83 -10.24 8.43
N PHE A 265 20.08 -10.40 8.90
CA PHE A 265 20.49 -10.05 10.27
C PHE A 265 19.53 -10.68 11.29
N GLU A 266 19.21 -10.00 12.38
CA GLU A 266 18.31 -10.50 13.44
C GLU A 266 16.82 -10.18 13.17
N GLN A 267 16.46 -9.88 11.91
CA GLN A 267 15.13 -9.38 11.56
C GLN A 267 14.10 -10.47 11.26
N ASN A 268 14.53 -11.72 11.04
CA ASN A 268 13.63 -12.83 10.68
C ASN A 268 12.44 -12.95 11.64
N ARG A 269 12.68 -12.86 12.96
CA ARG A 269 11.61 -12.94 13.97
C ARG A 269 10.53 -11.86 13.77
N LEU A 270 10.94 -10.61 13.52
CA LEU A 270 10.02 -9.48 13.31
C LEU A 270 9.26 -9.63 12.01
N LEU A 271 9.90 -10.11 10.94
CA LEU A 271 9.27 -10.35 9.66
C LEU A 271 8.15 -11.41 9.75
N PHE A 272 8.43 -12.56 10.35
CA PHE A 272 7.42 -13.60 10.57
C PHE A 272 6.29 -13.12 11.50
N GLN A 273 6.64 -12.47 12.61
CA GLN A 273 5.62 -11.96 13.54
C GLN A 273 4.76 -10.88 12.89
N GLY A 274 5.35 -9.99 12.08
CA GLY A 274 4.65 -8.93 11.38
C GLY A 274 3.62 -9.49 10.41
N LEU A 275 4.01 -10.48 9.61
CA LEU A 275 3.11 -11.17 8.69
C LEU A 275 1.95 -11.87 9.43
N PHE A 276 2.21 -12.45 10.61
CA PHE A 276 1.17 -13.04 11.45
C PHE A 276 0.18 -12.00 12.01
N LEU A 277 0.67 -10.82 12.39
CA LEU A 277 -0.17 -9.74 12.92
C LEU A 277 -0.91 -8.95 11.83
N ALA A 278 -0.40 -8.95 10.60
CA ALA A 278 -0.89 -8.14 9.49
C ALA A 278 -2.41 -8.21 9.29
N PRO A 279 -3.08 -9.39 9.21
CA PRO A 279 -4.53 -9.43 9.05
C PRO A 279 -5.29 -8.69 10.15
N GLN A 280 -4.86 -8.82 11.41
CA GLN A 280 -5.51 -8.14 12.53
C GLN A 280 -5.34 -6.62 12.43
N MET A 281 -4.12 -6.14 12.16
CA MET A 281 -3.83 -4.70 12.09
C MET A 281 -4.55 -4.04 10.92
N VAL A 282 -4.67 -4.74 9.79
CA VAL A 282 -5.48 -4.29 8.66
C VAL A 282 -6.96 -4.19 9.05
N GLY A 283 -7.51 -5.19 9.73
CA GLY A 283 -8.89 -5.15 10.23
C GLY A 283 -9.15 -3.95 11.16
N GLU A 284 -8.23 -3.65 12.06
CA GLU A 284 -8.33 -2.50 12.95
C GLU A 284 -8.28 -1.16 12.19
N ALA A 285 -7.38 -1.03 11.21
CA ALA A 285 -7.33 0.14 10.33
C ALA A 285 -8.64 0.32 9.53
N LEU A 286 -9.20 -0.76 8.98
CA LEU A 286 -10.47 -0.70 8.24
C LEU A 286 -11.65 -0.26 9.10
N LYS A 287 -11.75 -0.75 10.35
CA LYS A 287 -12.77 -0.28 11.31
C LYS A 287 -12.60 1.20 11.62
N GLY A 288 -11.34 1.65 11.80
CA GLY A 288 -11.00 3.07 11.95
C GLY A 288 -11.46 3.91 10.75
N ASN A 289 -11.19 3.45 9.53
CA ASN A 289 -11.61 4.13 8.30
C ASN A 289 -13.13 4.24 8.18
N GLN A 290 -13.87 3.17 8.50
CA GLN A 290 -15.34 3.19 8.51
C GLN A 290 -15.89 4.20 9.52
N LEU A 291 -15.26 4.31 10.71
CA LEU A 291 -15.61 5.30 11.72
C LEU A 291 -15.33 6.73 11.21
N THR A 292 -14.14 6.97 10.67
CA THR A 292 -13.74 8.25 10.07
C THR A 292 -14.71 8.67 8.97
N ALA A 293 -14.97 7.79 8.00
CA ALA A 293 -15.88 8.05 6.88
C ALA A 293 -17.28 8.39 7.36
N TYR A 294 -17.82 7.59 8.29
CA TYR A 294 -19.16 7.77 8.80
C TYR A 294 -19.32 9.12 9.50
N VAL A 295 -18.41 9.45 10.42
CA VAL A 295 -18.50 10.68 11.21
C VAL A 295 -18.31 11.92 10.33
N PHE A 296 -17.30 11.93 9.45
CA PHE A 296 -17.05 13.09 8.60
C PHE A 296 -18.13 13.31 7.54
N GLN A 297 -18.76 12.24 7.04
CA GLN A 297 -19.96 12.37 6.22
C GLN A 297 -21.12 13.02 7.01
N GLN A 298 -21.33 12.64 8.28
CA GLN A 298 -22.36 13.27 9.12
C GLN A 298 -22.06 14.74 9.44
N LEU A 299 -20.78 15.13 9.45
CA LEU A 299 -20.36 16.53 9.58
C LEU A 299 -20.48 17.32 8.28
N GLY A 300 -20.88 16.69 7.18
CA GLY A 300 -21.12 17.31 5.87
C GLY A 300 -19.91 17.32 4.94
N TYR A 301 -18.80 16.67 5.31
CA TYR A 301 -17.63 16.58 4.44
C TYR A 301 -17.79 15.48 3.39
N PRO A 302 -17.40 15.71 2.14
CA PRO A 302 -17.22 14.64 1.17
C PRO A 302 -16.09 13.70 1.63
N VAL A 303 -16.38 12.40 1.66
CA VAL A 303 -15.44 11.34 2.03
C VAL A 303 -15.32 10.33 0.88
N ASN A 304 -14.18 9.67 0.78
CA ASN A 304 -13.94 8.60 -0.19
C ASN A 304 -12.95 7.57 0.38
N PRO A 305 -13.32 6.29 0.52
CA PRO A 305 -14.63 5.70 0.20
C PRO A 305 -15.77 6.23 1.11
N LEU A 306 -17.02 5.96 0.72
CA LEU A 306 -18.18 6.25 1.56
C LEU A 306 -18.29 5.21 2.70
N PRO A 307 -18.90 5.58 3.84
CA PRO A 307 -19.14 4.63 4.91
C PRO A 307 -20.06 3.49 4.42
N MET A 308 -19.84 2.29 4.96
CA MET A 308 -20.53 1.04 4.60
C MET A 308 -20.25 0.54 3.17
N GLU A 309 -19.44 1.23 2.38
CA GLU A 309 -18.93 0.67 1.13
C GLU A 309 -17.79 -0.31 1.41
N PRO A 310 -17.65 -1.38 0.59
CA PRO A 310 -16.53 -2.30 0.71
C PRO A 310 -15.19 -1.58 0.55
N SER A 311 -14.32 -1.75 1.54
CA SER A 311 -12.95 -1.24 1.49
C SER A 311 -12.11 -2.07 0.51
N ARG A 312 -11.19 -1.39 -0.19
CA ARG A 312 -10.32 -1.99 -1.23
C ARG A 312 -8.84 -1.84 -0.90
N ASP A 313 -8.54 -0.93 0.01
CA ASP A 313 -7.27 -0.68 0.69
C ASP A 313 -7.55 -0.08 2.08
N VAL A 314 -6.50 0.34 2.79
CA VAL A 314 -6.59 1.00 4.11
C VAL A 314 -6.53 2.54 4.03
N ILE A 315 -6.92 3.16 2.91
CA ILE A 315 -6.92 4.62 2.75
C ILE A 315 -8.32 5.20 2.94
N GLN A 316 -8.43 6.30 3.69
CA GLN A 316 -9.65 7.08 3.84
C GLN A 316 -9.40 8.56 3.57
N GLY A 317 -10.01 9.08 2.51
CA GLY A 317 -9.94 10.50 2.13
C GLY A 317 -11.09 11.33 2.70
N ILE A 318 -10.79 12.57 3.09
CA ILE A 318 -11.74 13.59 3.55
C ILE A 318 -11.42 14.92 2.85
N LYS A 319 -12.37 15.49 2.09
CA LYS A 319 -12.20 16.82 1.49
C LYS A 319 -12.49 17.89 2.52
N LEU A 320 -11.46 18.46 3.13
CA LEU A 320 -11.62 19.46 4.20
C LEU A 320 -11.90 20.86 3.66
N GLY A 321 -11.57 21.13 2.40
CA GLY A 321 -11.96 22.36 1.69
C GLY A 321 -11.20 23.62 2.08
N SER A 322 -10.27 23.55 3.03
CA SER A 322 -9.37 24.66 3.33
C SER A 322 -8.02 24.15 3.88
N PRO A 323 -6.91 24.90 3.66
CA PRO A 323 -5.61 24.52 4.18
C PRO A 323 -5.58 24.58 5.72
N GLU A 324 -6.32 25.52 6.33
CA GLU A 324 -6.40 25.65 7.79
C GLU A 324 -7.02 24.40 8.43
N LYS A 325 -8.11 23.89 7.84
CA LYS A 325 -8.75 22.66 8.32
C LYS A 325 -7.84 21.44 8.15
N LEU A 326 -7.11 21.35 7.02
CA LEU A 326 -6.17 20.25 6.79
C LEU A 326 -5.02 20.25 7.81
N ILE A 327 -4.44 21.42 8.08
CA ILE A 327 -3.39 21.57 9.10
C ILE A 327 -3.94 21.25 10.49
N ALA A 328 -5.09 21.81 10.87
CA ALA A 328 -5.71 21.57 12.17
C ALA A 328 -6.08 20.10 12.38
N PHE A 329 -6.57 19.42 11.34
CA PHE A 329 -6.85 18.00 11.35
C PHE A 329 -5.58 17.20 11.64
N CYS A 330 -4.50 17.42 10.88
CA CYS A 330 -3.24 16.71 11.07
C CYS A 330 -2.62 17.00 12.45
N GLN A 331 -2.68 18.24 12.94
CA GLN A 331 -2.23 18.58 14.29
C GLN A 331 -3.00 17.82 15.36
N ALA A 332 -4.33 17.71 15.23
CA ALA A 332 -5.14 16.94 16.16
C ALA A 332 -4.76 15.46 16.17
N ILE A 333 -4.51 14.86 14.99
CA ILE A 333 -4.04 13.46 14.90
C ILE A 333 -2.66 13.29 15.54
N GLN A 334 -1.71 14.19 15.27
CA GLN A 334 -0.36 14.11 15.83
C GLN A 334 -0.38 14.22 17.36
N GLN A 335 -1.15 15.15 17.92
CA GLN A 335 -1.29 15.34 19.37
C GLN A 335 -1.89 14.13 20.10
N HIS A 336 -2.56 13.25 19.36
CA HIS A 336 -3.16 12.00 19.87
C HIS A 336 -2.42 10.76 19.38
N SER A 337 -1.22 10.92 18.83
CA SER A 337 -0.36 9.81 18.44
C SER A 337 0.50 9.35 19.63
N PRO A 338 0.92 8.07 19.69
CA PRO A 338 1.72 7.56 20.81
C PRO A 338 3.15 8.13 20.86
N VAL A 339 3.70 8.52 19.71
CA VAL A 339 5.08 9.04 19.59
C VAL A 339 5.04 10.48 19.09
N GLY A 340 5.84 11.37 19.69
CA GLY A 340 5.97 12.75 19.22
C GLY A 340 4.69 13.59 19.34
N SER A 341 3.76 13.26 20.24
CA SER A 341 2.50 14.00 20.42
C SER A 341 2.66 15.45 20.88
N TYR A 342 3.84 15.82 21.37
CA TYR A 342 4.18 17.19 21.74
C TYR A 342 4.66 18.04 20.54
N LEU A 343 4.75 17.46 19.35
CA LEU A 343 5.17 18.13 18.12
C LEU A 343 3.95 18.56 17.33
N ASP A 344 3.97 19.80 16.82
CA ASP A 344 2.96 20.29 15.91
C ASP A 344 3.44 20.12 14.46
N PRO A 345 2.73 19.34 13.61
CA PRO A 345 3.08 19.22 12.22
C PRO A 345 2.86 20.55 11.50
N VAL A 346 3.81 20.87 10.62
CA VAL A 346 3.79 22.07 9.78
C VAL A 346 3.95 21.66 8.31
N PRO A 347 3.40 22.44 7.36
CA PRO A 347 3.66 22.26 5.93
C PRO A 347 5.17 22.21 5.65
N ALA A 348 5.59 21.23 4.86
CA ALA A 348 6.98 21.08 4.44
C ALA A 348 7.08 20.52 3.02
N ALA A 349 8.10 20.97 2.28
CA ALA A 349 8.49 20.34 1.03
C ALA A 349 9.06 18.93 1.31
N MET A 350 8.64 17.95 0.53
CA MET A 350 9.12 16.56 0.64
C MET A 350 9.76 16.09 -0.67
N PRO A 351 10.93 15.43 -0.61
CA PRO A 351 11.52 14.81 -1.80
C PRO A 351 10.51 13.85 -2.44
N GLY A 352 10.30 13.97 -3.75
CA GLY A 352 9.34 13.13 -4.45
C GLY A 352 7.94 13.74 -4.64
N TYR A 353 7.61 14.88 -4.02
CA TYR A 353 6.28 15.52 -4.14
C TYR A 353 6.34 16.91 -4.76
N GLU A 354 5.29 17.30 -5.49
CA GLU A 354 5.21 18.64 -6.13
C GLU A 354 4.77 19.72 -5.15
N SER A 355 3.85 19.39 -4.26
CA SER A 355 3.28 20.32 -3.26
C SER A 355 3.91 20.12 -1.90
N GLU A 356 3.86 21.15 -1.05
CA GLU A 356 4.09 20.96 0.38
C GLU A 356 3.06 19.98 0.95
N LEU A 357 3.50 19.15 1.89
CA LEU A 357 2.68 18.21 2.62
C LEU A 357 2.61 18.63 4.09
N VAL A 358 1.47 18.41 4.72
CA VAL A 358 1.37 18.34 6.19
C VAL A 358 1.15 16.89 6.57
N MET A 359 1.90 16.38 7.56
CA MET A 359 1.88 14.98 7.94
C MET A 359 1.83 14.82 9.46
N ALA A 360 0.85 14.06 9.93
CA ALA A 360 0.78 13.50 11.27
C ALA A 360 1.26 12.05 11.20
N GLY A 361 2.39 11.75 11.83
CA GLY A 361 3.10 10.48 11.69
C GLY A 361 3.77 10.02 12.98
N GLY A 362 3.12 10.26 14.12
CA GLY A 362 3.61 9.91 15.46
C GLY A 362 3.66 8.41 15.75
N THR A 363 4.50 7.71 15.00
CA THR A 363 4.55 6.24 14.85
C THR A 363 5.81 5.66 15.50
N PHE A 364 5.76 4.39 15.89
CA PHE A 364 6.91 3.69 16.46
C PHE A 364 7.95 3.36 15.40
N ILE A 365 7.50 2.93 14.21
CA ILE A 365 8.35 2.75 13.04
C ILE A 365 8.23 4.01 12.19
N ASP A 366 9.33 4.75 12.07
CA ASP A 366 9.35 6.02 11.32
C ASP A 366 8.82 5.86 9.89
N GLY A 367 7.87 6.72 9.53
CA GLY A 367 7.17 6.66 8.25
C GLY A 367 6.23 5.47 8.05
N SER A 368 5.93 4.67 9.09
CA SER A 368 4.95 3.59 8.96
C SER A 368 3.55 4.16 8.72
N THR A 369 2.92 3.68 7.66
CA THR A 369 1.53 4.02 7.33
C THR A 369 0.58 2.85 7.56
N SER A 370 1.04 1.83 8.31
CA SER A 370 0.18 0.80 8.92
C SER A 370 -0.20 1.17 10.36
N GLU A 371 0.62 1.97 11.03
CA GLU A 371 0.23 2.69 12.24
C GLU A 371 -0.67 3.88 11.87
N PHE A 372 -1.46 4.38 12.81
CA PHE A 372 -2.43 5.44 12.51
C PHE A 372 -1.72 6.75 12.19
N SER A 373 -1.98 7.27 11.00
CA SER A 373 -1.42 8.52 10.50
C SER A 373 -2.42 9.26 9.62
N ALA A 374 -2.14 10.54 9.38
CA ALA A 374 -2.89 11.34 8.44
C ALA A 374 -2.00 12.37 7.75
N ASP A 375 -2.21 12.58 6.46
CA ASP A 375 -1.45 13.56 5.70
C ASP A 375 -2.20 14.05 4.46
N GLY A 376 -1.74 15.16 3.89
CA GLY A 376 -2.32 15.69 2.68
C GLY A 376 -1.50 16.81 2.04
N PRO A 377 -1.54 16.94 0.70
CA PRO A 377 -0.92 18.05 0.01
C PRO A 377 -1.67 19.35 0.27
N LEU A 378 -0.93 20.44 0.45
CA LEU A 378 -1.48 21.79 0.59
C LEU A 378 -1.93 22.34 -0.78
N ARG A 379 -2.90 21.66 -1.39
CA ARG A 379 -3.56 22.07 -2.64
C ARG A 379 -5.05 21.74 -2.59
N GLU A 380 -5.85 22.51 -3.31
CA GLU A 380 -7.29 22.25 -3.47
C GLU A 380 -7.55 20.81 -3.94
N PRO A 381 -8.56 20.10 -3.37
CA PRO A 381 -9.54 20.55 -2.37
C PRO A 381 -9.15 20.28 -0.90
N TYR A 382 -7.84 20.28 -0.59
CA TYR A 382 -7.26 20.04 0.74
C TYR A 382 -7.75 18.74 1.37
N ILE A 383 -7.36 17.65 0.73
CA ILE A 383 -7.78 16.31 1.11
C ILE A 383 -6.86 15.81 2.22
N ALA A 384 -7.43 15.43 3.35
CA ALA A 384 -6.73 14.63 4.35
C ALA A 384 -6.90 13.16 3.98
N PHE A 385 -5.79 12.45 3.83
CA PHE A 385 -5.75 11.00 3.71
C PHE A 385 -5.39 10.45 5.09
N CYS A 386 -6.28 9.63 5.64
CA CYS A 386 -6.07 8.89 6.88
C CYS A 386 -5.77 7.43 6.53
N GLN A 387 -4.83 6.83 7.24
CA GLN A 387 -4.49 5.44 7.03
C GLN A 387 -3.93 4.78 8.28
N GLY A 388 -3.95 3.45 8.27
CA GLY A 388 -3.41 2.63 9.35
C GLY A 388 -4.21 2.72 10.64
N GLY A 389 -3.74 1.97 11.65
CA GLY A 389 -4.37 1.89 12.96
C GLY A 389 -4.23 0.51 13.58
N THR A 390 -3.45 0.40 14.65
CA THR A 390 -3.29 -0.85 15.40
C THR A 390 -4.51 -1.19 16.26
N HIS A 391 -5.26 -0.16 16.65
CA HIS A 391 -6.49 -0.26 17.44
C HIS A 391 -7.49 0.74 16.87
N TRP A 392 -8.67 0.29 16.44
CA TRP A 392 -9.69 1.23 15.96
C TRP A 392 -10.13 2.20 17.08
N THR A 393 -9.98 1.81 18.35
CA THR A 393 -10.24 2.67 19.51
C THR A 393 -9.24 3.82 19.65
N HIS A 394 -7.99 3.63 19.21
CA HIS A 394 -7.02 4.73 19.15
C HIS A 394 -7.44 5.75 18.09
N VAL A 395 -7.89 5.27 16.93
CA VAL A 395 -8.49 6.12 15.88
C VAL A 395 -9.66 6.91 16.45
N ALA A 396 -10.59 6.26 17.17
CA ALA A 396 -11.72 6.94 17.80
C ALA A 396 -11.31 8.07 18.75
N ILE A 397 -10.31 7.84 19.61
CA ILE A 397 -9.77 8.86 20.53
C ILE A 397 -9.23 10.07 19.76
N ALA A 398 -8.44 9.85 18.71
CA ALA A 398 -7.88 10.93 17.91
C ALA A 398 -8.97 11.68 17.12
N LEU A 399 -9.98 10.97 16.63
CA LEU A 399 -11.12 11.56 15.93
C LEU A 399 -11.93 12.50 16.82
N GLU A 400 -12.06 12.24 18.14
CA GLU A 400 -12.75 13.17 19.05
C GLU A 400 -12.19 14.60 18.91
N LYS A 401 -10.87 14.71 18.82
CA LYS A 401 -10.16 15.98 18.69
C LYS A 401 -10.09 16.50 17.28
N ALA A 402 -9.99 15.62 16.28
CA ALA A 402 -10.08 16.04 14.89
C ALA A 402 -11.44 16.70 14.57
N ILE A 403 -12.54 16.15 15.09
CA ILE A 403 -13.90 16.72 14.95
C ILE A 403 -13.98 18.12 15.56
N GLU A 404 -13.45 18.28 16.78
CA GLU A 404 -13.40 19.57 17.47
C GLU A 404 -12.57 20.61 16.71
N ALA A 405 -11.45 20.18 16.12
CA ALA A 405 -10.52 21.04 15.41
C ALA A 405 -11.08 21.57 14.08
N VAL A 406 -11.83 20.75 13.33
CA VAL A 406 -12.30 21.11 11.99
C VAL A 406 -13.76 21.61 11.96
N GLY A 407 -14.56 21.27 12.96
CA GLY A 407 -15.98 21.63 13.04
C GLY A 407 -16.83 20.96 11.95
N VAL A 408 -17.96 21.57 11.61
CA VAL A 408 -18.83 21.13 10.51
C VAL A 408 -18.31 21.61 9.16
N ALA A 409 -18.70 20.95 8.08
CA ALA A 409 -18.50 21.47 6.73
C ALA A 409 -19.19 22.83 6.62
N GLY A 410 -18.43 23.82 6.13
CA GLY A 410 -18.83 25.23 6.02
C GLY A 410 -19.18 25.59 4.59
#